data_AF-A0AAN9E5Y9-F1
#
_entry.id   AF-A0AAN9E5Y9-F1
#
_cell.length_a   1.000
_cell.length_b   1.000
_cell.length_c   1.000
_cell.angle_alpha   90.00
_cell.angle_beta   90.00
_cell.angle_gamma   90.00
#
_symmetry.space_group_name_H-M   'P 1'
#
loop_
_entity.id
_entity.type
_entity.pdbx_description
1 polymer ?
#
loop_
_entity_poly.entity_id
_entity_poly.type
_entity_poly.pdbx_seq_one_letter_code
_entity_poly.pdbx_strand_id
1 'polypeptide(L)'
;MNTRSQRHLSEKWSGMGNQGLLDRFHNYAALKARQAYGPQGHRGMGVLIFDTSAAGYLEAVRLHKHFKEQGRDREAWNHCKNPFGPDGKRQLYGYLASREDMDIFNQHSRGRSRLKFEMRSYQEMVESNIKDINEDSRQLNYYKNKMVKEQMKSQVPKDSFCEASENLCLEIEEYRVVRGQTKEQNQQRKGKMGEHESFFQKQIQLIEQAIAEADEFKKSQEGTTGDEPYCLDSAFYERHRRRLQEVCSMMRSKQEHFQKEQKELEKGSASERRQNK
;
A
#
# COMPACT_ATOMS: atom_id res chain seq x y z
N MET A 1 -30.32 -48.68 19.64
CA MET A 1 -31.08 -49.86 20.11
C MET A 1 -32.58 -49.58 20.11
N ASN A 2 -33.40 -50.64 20.18
CA ASN A 2 -34.87 -50.62 20.12
C ASN A 2 -35.46 -50.07 18.79
N THR A 3 -34.83 -50.40 17.66
CA THR A 3 -35.25 -49.91 16.34
C THR A 3 -36.25 -50.84 15.60
N ARG A 4 -36.75 -51.90 16.25
CA ARG A 4 -37.83 -52.77 15.69
C ARG A 4 -39.17 -52.06 15.78
N SER A 5 -40.06 -52.29 14.81
CA SER A 5 -41.40 -51.70 14.77
C SER A 5 -42.47 -52.77 14.93
N GLN A 6 -42.74 -53.53 13.87
CA GLN A 6 -43.82 -54.51 13.78
C GLN A 6 -43.30 -55.86 13.28
N ARG A 7 -44.02 -56.94 13.62
CA ARG A 7 -43.83 -58.26 13.03
C ARG A 7 -44.95 -58.46 12.02
N HIS A 8 -44.60 -58.71 10.76
CA HIS A 8 -45.59 -58.95 9.71
C HIS A 8 -46.09 -60.40 9.75
N LEU A 9 -47.16 -60.68 8.99
CA LEU A 9 -47.72 -62.04 8.80
C LEU A 9 -46.68 -63.04 8.27
N SER A 10 -45.63 -62.57 7.59
CA SER A 10 -44.47 -63.35 7.13
C SER A 10 -43.49 -63.74 8.25
N GLU A 11 -43.84 -63.49 9.51
CA GLU A 11 -43.04 -63.67 10.73
C GLU A 11 -41.72 -62.89 10.81
N LYS A 12 -41.43 -62.05 9.80
CA LYS A 12 -40.24 -61.20 9.76
C LYS A 12 -40.50 -59.88 10.48
N TRP A 13 -39.52 -59.45 11.27
CA TRP A 13 -39.49 -58.15 11.93
C TRP A 13 -39.14 -57.05 10.94
N SER A 14 -39.93 -55.97 10.93
CA SER A 14 -39.60 -54.69 10.32
C SER A 14 -39.14 -53.69 11.38
N GLY A 15 -38.53 -52.60 10.95
CA GLY A 15 -37.95 -51.60 11.85
C GLY A 15 -37.66 -50.28 11.14
N MET A 16 -37.11 -49.35 11.91
CA MET A 16 -36.67 -48.05 11.42
C MET A 16 -35.63 -48.22 10.30
N GLY A 17 -35.84 -47.56 9.16
CA GLY A 17 -34.90 -47.57 8.04
C GLY A 17 -33.60 -46.81 8.35
N ASN A 18 -32.64 -46.85 7.41
CA ASN A 18 -31.41 -46.07 7.54
C ASN A 18 -31.71 -44.56 7.52
N GLN A 19 -32.53 -44.10 6.57
CA GLN A 19 -32.90 -42.69 6.45
C GLN A 19 -33.66 -42.20 7.69
N GLY A 20 -34.67 -42.95 8.14
CA GLY A 20 -35.41 -42.59 9.35
C GLY A 20 -34.54 -42.52 10.62
N LEU A 21 -33.45 -43.30 10.70
CA LEU A 21 -32.49 -43.17 11.80
C LEU A 21 -31.63 -41.91 11.66
N LEU A 22 -31.19 -41.57 10.44
CA LEU A 22 -30.47 -40.32 10.17
C LEU A 22 -31.34 -39.10 10.45
N ASP A 23 -32.57 -39.08 9.94
CA ASP A 23 -33.50 -37.95 10.12
C ASP A 23 -33.79 -37.72 11.61
N ARG A 24 -33.87 -38.78 12.41
CA ARG A 24 -34.10 -38.65 13.86
C ARG A 24 -32.93 -38.03 14.60
N PHE A 25 -31.71 -38.16 14.09
CA PHE A 25 -30.49 -37.65 14.68
C PHE A 25 -29.79 -36.64 13.77
N HIS A 26 -30.53 -35.94 12.91
CA HIS A 26 -29.99 -34.96 11.95
C HIS A 26 -29.20 -33.83 12.62
N ASN A 27 -29.50 -33.53 13.89
CA ASN A 27 -28.78 -32.55 14.71
C ASN A 27 -27.35 -32.97 15.06
N TYR A 28 -27.00 -34.23 14.83
CA TYR A 28 -25.67 -34.80 15.02
C TYR A 28 -25.15 -35.17 13.64
N ALA A 29 -23.92 -34.78 13.32
CA ALA A 29 -23.35 -34.89 11.96
C ALA A 29 -22.99 -36.33 11.54
N ALA A 30 -23.93 -37.27 11.71
CA ALA A 30 -23.81 -38.64 11.26
C ALA A 30 -23.93 -38.70 9.73
N LEU A 31 -22.96 -39.32 9.08
CA LEU A 31 -22.90 -39.41 7.63
C LEU A 31 -23.76 -40.56 7.09
N LYS A 32 -23.80 -41.68 7.83
CA LYS A 32 -24.46 -42.90 7.38
C LYS A 32 -25.14 -43.59 8.56
N ALA A 33 -26.22 -44.30 8.25
CA ALA A 33 -26.86 -45.23 9.18
C ALA A 33 -26.90 -46.62 8.56
N ARG A 34 -26.73 -47.65 9.40
CA ARG A 34 -26.90 -49.05 9.03
C ARG A 34 -27.70 -49.79 10.08
N GLN A 35 -28.68 -50.58 9.64
CA GLN A 35 -29.44 -51.47 10.52
C GLN A 35 -28.90 -52.90 10.46
N ALA A 36 -29.00 -53.63 11.56
CA ALA A 36 -28.69 -55.05 11.58
C ALA A 36 -29.90 -55.88 11.15
N TYR A 37 -29.65 -56.88 10.31
CA TYR A 37 -30.63 -57.85 9.83
C TYR A 37 -30.18 -59.27 10.15
N GLY A 38 -31.14 -60.18 10.31
CA GLY A 38 -30.89 -61.60 10.53
C GLY A 38 -31.99 -62.46 9.89
N PRO A 39 -32.02 -63.77 10.16
CA PRO A 39 -32.98 -64.70 9.55
C PRO A 39 -34.45 -64.28 9.75
N GLN A 40 -34.76 -63.69 10.91
CA GLN A 40 -36.10 -63.19 11.25
C GLN A 40 -36.32 -61.72 10.85
N GLY A 41 -35.51 -61.16 9.96
CA GLY A 41 -35.60 -59.76 9.53
C GLY A 41 -34.82 -58.80 10.44
N HIS A 42 -35.38 -57.62 10.68
CA HIS A 42 -34.73 -56.51 11.37
C HIS A 42 -34.39 -56.83 12.84
N ARG A 43 -33.15 -56.61 13.27
CA ARG A 43 -32.68 -57.04 14.61
C ARG A 43 -32.89 -56.03 15.73
N GLY A 44 -33.35 -54.82 15.44
CA GLY A 44 -33.65 -53.81 16.46
C GLY A 44 -32.45 -53.03 16.97
N MET A 45 -31.35 -53.10 16.22
CA MET A 45 -30.16 -52.30 16.44
C MET A 45 -29.74 -51.64 15.13
N GLY A 46 -29.29 -50.40 15.25
CA GLY A 46 -28.75 -49.61 14.17
C GLY A 46 -27.52 -48.87 14.66
N VAL A 47 -26.58 -48.63 13.75
CA VAL A 47 -25.33 -47.90 13.98
C VAL A 47 -25.37 -46.63 13.16
N LEU A 48 -25.03 -45.52 13.81
CA LEU A 48 -24.71 -44.25 13.16
C LEU A 48 -23.20 -44.18 12.95
N ILE A 49 -22.79 -43.80 11.74
CA ILE A 49 -21.41 -43.72 11.32
C ILE A 49 -21.11 -42.24 11.09
N PHE A 50 -20.18 -41.72 11.89
CA PHE A 50 -19.72 -40.34 11.84
C PHE A 50 -18.50 -40.21 10.93
N ASP A 51 -18.09 -38.97 10.71
CA ASP A 51 -16.84 -38.67 10.01
C ASP A 51 -15.63 -39.30 10.72
N THR A 52 -14.59 -39.65 9.96
CA THR A 52 -13.38 -40.28 10.50
C THR A 52 -12.45 -39.29 11.21
N SER A 53 -12.75 -38.00 11.20
CA SER A 53 -11.96 -36.97 11.88
C SER A 53 -12.20 -36.95 13.40
N ALA A 54 -11.35 -36.20 14.12
CA ALA A 54 -11.56 -35.89 15.53
C ALA A 54 -12.92 -35.21 15.78
N ALA A 55 -13.40 -34.37 14.85
CA ALA A 55 -14.70 -33.72 14.95
C ALA A 55 -15.85 -34.75 14.88
N GLY A 56 -15.76 -35.73 13.97
CA GLY A 56 -16.72 -36.82 13.89
C GLY A 56 -16.80 -37.66 15.18
N TYR A 57 -15.65 -37.94 15.80
CA TYR A 57 -15.61 -38.58 17.11
C TYR A 57 -16.30 -37.74 18.20
N LEU A 58 -16.02 -36.43 18.27
CA LEU A 58 -16.63 -35.54 19.26
C LEU A 58 -18.15 -35.45 19.09
N GLU A 59 -18.66 -35.46 17.86
CA GLU A 59 -20.10 -35.53 17.58
C GLU A 59 -20.73 -36.85 18.05
N ALA A 60 -20.04 -37.97 17.85
CA ALA A 60 -20.49 -39.26 18.38
C ALA A 60 -20.54 -39.28 19.91
N VAL A 61 -19.53 -38.70 20.57
CA VAL A 61 -19.49 -38.54 22.03
C VAL A 61 -20.61 -37.62 22.52
N ARG A 62 -20.90 -36.53 21.80
CA ARG A 62 -22.01 -35.62 22.11
C ARG A 62 -23.35 -36.36 22.10
N LEU A 63 -23.60 -37.18 21.07
CA LEU A 63 -24.80 -38.01 21.00
C LEU A 63 -24.84 -39.06 22.12
N HIS A 64 -23.72 -39.71 22.43
CA HIS A 64 -23.65 -40.65 23.55
C HIS A 64 -24.02 -40.00 24.88
N LYS A 65 -23.47 -38.80 25.18
CA LYS A 65 -23.81 -38.03 26.38
C LYS A 65 -25.29 -37.67 26.42
N HIS A 66 -25.86 -37.23 25.30
CA HIS A 66 -27.30 -36.94 25.21
C HIS A 66 -28.18 -38.13 25.61
N PHE A 67 -27.84 -39.34 25.20
CA PHE A 67 -28.56 -40.54 25.64
C PHE A 67 -28.38 -40.82 27.12
N LYS A 68 -27.16 -40.64 27.64
CA LYS A 68 -26.84 -40.83 29.06
C LYS A 68 -27.59 -39.85 29.97
N GLU A 69 -27.59 -38.57 29.61
CA GLU A 69 -28.31 -37.50 30.33
C GLU A 69 -29.82 -37.74 30.37
N GLN A 70 -30.37 -38.39 29.34
CA GLN A 70 -31.78 -38.76 29.30
C GLN A 70 -32.09 -40.10 29.99
N GLY A 71 -31.08 -40.77 30.60
CA GLY A 71 -31.25 -42.09 31.21
C GLY A 71 -31.58 -43.18 30.19
N ARG A 72 -31.01 -43.08 28.99
CA ARG A 72 -31.26 -43.99 27.85
C ARG A 72 -29.97 -44.53 27.23
N ASP A 73 -28.96 -44.71 28.06
CA ASP A 73 -27.66 -45.28 27.71
C ASP A 73 -27.70 -46.82 27.65
N ARG A 74 -26.52 -47.43 27.62
CA ARG A 74 -26.35 -48.89 27.53
C ARG A 74 -26.92 -49.58 28.77
N GLU A 75 -26.64 -49.04 29.93
CA GLU A 75 -27.06 -49.55 31.23
C GLU A 75 -28.59 -49.50 31.32
N ALA A 76 -29.20 -48.37 30.95
CA ALA A 76 -30.65 -48.26 30.88
C ALA A 76 -31.27 -49.28 29.92
N TRP A 77 -30.64 -49.50 28.75
CA TRP A 77 -31.10 -50.52 27.80
C TRP A 77 -31.01 -51.95 28.35
N ASN A 78 -29.91 -52.29 29.01
CA ASN A 78 -29.67 -53.63 29.55
C ASN A 78 -30.64 -53.99 30.69
N HIS A 79 -31.08 -53.00 31.48
CA HIS A 79 -32.04 -53.19 32.57
C HIS A 79 -33.50 -52.91 32.16
N CYS A 80 -33.73 -52.55 30.89
CA CYS A 80 -35.05 -52.15 30.41
C CYS A 80 -36.00 -53.34 30.33
N LYS A 81 -36.98 -53.40 31.24
CA LYS A 81 -38.09 -54.38 31.19
C LYS A 81 -39.19 -53.96 30.20
N ASN A 82 -39.45 -52.66 30.06
CA ASN A 82 -40.46 -52.12 29.16
C ASN A 82 -39.85 -51.09 28.19
N PRO A 83 -39.67 -51.43 26.90
CA PRO A 83 -38.98 -50.58 25.92
C PRO A 83 -39.89 -49.48 25.31
N PHE A 84 -41.05 -49.23 25.91
CA PHE A 84 -42.00 -48.21 25.48
C PHE A 84 -41.97 -47.01 26.43
N GLY A 85 -42.00 -45.81 25.87
CA GLY A 85 -42.11 -44.57 26.62
C GLY A 85 -43.53 -44.36 27.17
N PRO A 86 -43.72 -43.32 28.00
CA PRO A 86 -45.03 -42.96 28.56
C PRO A 86 -46.09 -42.65 27.51
N ASP A 87 -45.66 -42.22 26.32
CA ASP A 87 -46.48 -41.93 25.15
C ASP A 87 -46.89 -43.17 24.36
N GLY A 88 -46.52 -44.36 24.82
CA GLY A 88 -46.75 -45.64 24.13
C GLY A 88 -45.88 -45.84 22.89
N LYS A 89 -44.97 -44.91 22.57
CA LYS A 89 -44.03 -45.05 21.45
C LYS A 89 -42.77 -45.77 21.92
N ARG A 90 -42.10 -46.45 20.99
CA ARG A 90 -40.83 -47.11 21.29
C ARG A 90 -39.76 -46.07 21.60
N GLN A 91 -39.13 -46.25 22.75
CA GLN A 91 -38.05 -45.39 23.20
C GLN A 91 -36.72 -45.89 22.63
N LEU A 92 -36.01 -45.06 21.87
CA LEU A 92 -34.65 -45.42 21.42
C LEU A 92 -33.64 -45.25 22.56
N TYR A 93 -32.66 -46.14 22.57
CA TYR A 93 -31.48 -46.11 23.44
C TYR A 93 -30.23 -46.06 22.58
N GLY A 94 -29.17 -45.44 23.08
CA GLY A 94 -27.96 -45.21 22.29
C GLY A 94 -26.73 -45.02 23.17
N TYR A 95 -25.59 -45.46 22.64
CA TYR A 95 -24.31 -45.41 23.31
C TYR A 95 -23.19 -45.54 22.28
N LEU A 96 -21.96 -45.19 22.68
CA LEU A 96 -20.78 -45.39 21.84
C LEU A 96 -20.49 -46.90 21.71
N ALA A 97 -20.40 -47.39 20.47
CA ALA A 97 -20.23 -48.80 20.20
C ALA A 97 -18.84 -49.30 20.65
N SER A 98 -18.80 -50.41 21.37
CA SER A 98 -17.58 -51.16 21.65
C SER A 98 -17.36 -52.23 20.57
N ARG A 99 -16.22 -52.91 20.65
CA ARG A 99 -15.89 -54.03 19.76
C ARG A 99 -16.97 -55.11 19.81
N GLU A 100 -17.42 -55.46 21.01
CA GLU A 100 -18.42 -56.50 21.25
C GLU A 100 -19.77 -56.14 20.61
N ASP A 101 -20.19 -54.87 20.68
CA ASP A 101 -21.42 -54.43 20.02
C ASP A 101 -21.34 -54.57 18.51
N MET A 102 -20.18 -54.27 17.93
CA MET A 102 -19.96 -54.41 16.50
C MET A 102 -19.94 -55.87 16.05
N ASP A 103 -19.43 -56.78 16.89
CA ASP A 103 -19.48 -58.22 16.65
C ASP A 103 -20.93 -58.74 16.73
N ILE A 104 -21.71 -58.30 17.73
CA ILE A 104 -23.14 -58.61 17.83
C ILE A 104 -23.90 -58.09 16.61
N PHE A 105 -23.64 -56.84 16.20
CA PHE A 105 -24.25 -56.22 15.02
C PHE A 105 -23.98 -57.06 13.76
N ASN A 106 -22.74 -57.51 13.59
CA ASN A 106 -22.28 -58.26 12.42
C ASN A 106 -22.57 -59.76 12.45
N GLN A 107 -23.10 -60.32 13.54
CA GLN A 107 -23.30 -61.76 13.73
C GLN A 107 -23.98 -62.50 12.56
N HIS A 108 -24.91 -61.84 11.85
CA HIS A 108 -25.63 -62.41 10.70
C HIS A 108 -25.29 -61.74 9.35
N SER A 109 -24.30 -60.85 9.34
CA SER A 109 -23.87 -60.13 8.14
C SER A 109 -22.77 -60.92 7.43
N ARG A 110 -22.96 -61.25 6.14
CA ARG A 110 -22.02 -62.02 5.32
C ARG A 110 -21.50 -61.18 4.15
N GLY A 111 -20.22 -61.31 3.83
CA GLY A 111 -19.61 -60.63 2.68
C GLY A 111 -19.76 -59.11 2.75
N ARG A 112 -20.39 -58.51 1.73
CA ARG A 112 -20.54 -57.05 1.57
C ARG A 112 -21.46 -56.39 2.61
N SER A 113 -22.32 -57.15 3.31
CA SER A 113 -23.20 -56.59 4.35
C SER A 113 -22.53 -56.47 5.72
N ARG A 114 -21.35 -57.10 5.91
CA ARG A 114 -20.58 -57.01 7.15
C ARG A 114 -19.87 -55.66 7.21
N LEU A 115 -20.11 -54.90 8.28
CA LEU A 115 -19.45 -53.62 8.48
C LEU A 115 -18.02 -53.87 8.97
N LYS A 116 -17.04 -53.42 8.20
CA LYS A 116 -15.62 -53.44 8.59
C LYS A 116 -15.37 -52.30 9.57
N PHE A 117 -14.64 -52.58 10.65
CA PHE A 117 -14.27 -51.60 11.65
C PHE A 117 -12.87 -51.88 12.18
N GLU A 118 -12.24 -50.86 12.72
CA GLU A 118 -10.92 -50.89 13.35
C GLU A 118 -11.03 -50.22 14.73
N MET A 119 -10.37 -50.77 15.73
CA MET A 119 -10.28 -50.15 17.05
C MET A 119 -9.11 -49.17 17.06
N ARG A 120 -9.37 -47.93 17.46
CA ARG A 120 -8.35 -46.89 17.62
C ARG A 120 -8.43 -46.28 19.00
N SER A 121 -7.28 -45.80 19.50
CA SER A 121 -7.24 -45.12 20.79
C SER A 121 -7.66 -43.65 20.65
N TYR A 122 -8.21 -43.08 21.73
CA TYR A 122 -8.54 -41.65 21.79
C TYR A 122 -7.29 -40.78 21.59
N GLN A 123 -6.17 -41.17 22.20
CA GLN A 123 -4.90 -40.46 22.10
C GLN A 123 -4.42 -40.36 20.65
N GLU A 124 -4.52 -41.45 19.89
CA GLU A 124 -4.10 -41.51 18.48
C GLU A 124 -5.04 -40.76 17.53
N MET A 125 -6.35 -40.72 17.80
CA MET A 125 -7.33 -40.15 16.87
C MET A 125 -7.70 -38.70 17.17
N VAL A 126 -7.59 -38.27 18.42
CA VAL A 126 -8.10 -36.96 18.85
C VAL A 126 -6.96 -36.13 19.44
N GLU A 127 -6.22 -36.67 20.40
CA GLU A 127 -5.19 -35.86 21.07
C GLU A 127 -4.01 -35.52 20.17
N SER A 128 -3.53 -36.46 19.37
CA SER A 128 -2.49 -36.23 18.35
C SER A 128 -2.89 -35.10 17.40
N ASN A 129 -4.07 -35.21 16.78
CA ASN A 129 -4.61 -34.23 15.85
C ASN A 129 -4.74 -32.84 16.51
N ILE A 130 -5.21 -32.77 17.76
CA ILE A 130 -5.30 -31.51 18.50
C ILE A 130 -3.90 -30.92 18.76
N LYS A 131 -2.91 -31.76 19.09
CA LYS A 131 -1.52 -31.32 19.30
C LYS A 131 -0.93 -30.78 17.99
N ASP A 132 -1.15 -31.47 16.89
CA ASP A 132 -0.66 -31.07 15.56
C ASP A 132 -1.29 -29.72 15.15
N ILE A 133 -2.61 -29.56 15.27
CA ILE A 133 -3.30 -28.30 14.97
C ILE A 133 -2.77 -27.13 15.83
N ASN A 134 -2.48 -27.40 17.11
CA ASN A 134 -1.93 -26.38 18.01
C ASN A 134 -0.50 -26.00 17.61
N GLU A 135 0.32 -26.97 17.21
CA GLU A 135 1.69 -26.71 16.75
C GLU A 135 1.69 -25.94 15.43
N ASP A 136 0.84 -26.32 14.48
CA ASP A 136 0.64 -25.59 13.23
C ASP A 136 0.20 -24.15 13.48
N SER A 137 -0.70 -23.94 14.45
CA SER A 137 -1.16 -22.60 14.85
C SER A 137 -0.03 -21.76 15.45
N ARG A 138 0.91 -22.37 16.16
CA ARG A 138 2.12 -21.69 16.66
C ARG A 138 3.05 -21.29 15.52
N GLN A 139 3.29 -22.19 14.58
CA GLN A 139 4.12 -21.92 13.41
C GLN A 139 3.52 -20.81 12.54
N LEU A 140 2.21 -20.83 12.32
CA LEU A 140 1.49 -19.80 11.57
C LEU A 140 1.69 -18.40 12.18
N ASN A 141 1.57 -18.29 13.51
CA ASN A 141 1.83 -17.04 14.22
C ASN A 141 3.28 -16.57 14.08
N TYR A 142 4.24 -17.49 14.13
CA TYR A 142 5.65 -17.16 13.89
C TYR A 142 5.88 -16.57 12.49
N TYR A 143 5.34 -17.20 11.44
CA TYR A 143 5.49 -16.70 10.07
C TYR A 143 4.78 -15.36 9.86
N LYS A 144 3.58 -15.18 10.43
CA LYS A 144 2.87 -13.91 10.38
C LYS A 144 3.70 -12.77 10.99
N ASN A 145 4.28 -12.99 12.15
CA ASN A 145 5.13 -12.00 12.82
C ASN A 145 6.42 -11.71 12.02
N LYS A 146 7.02 -12.76 11.43
CA LYS A 146 8.20 -12.59 10.56
C LYS A 146 7.87 -11.76 9.33
N MET A 147 6.72 -12.01 8.69
CA MET A 147 6.26 -11.26 7.51
C MET A 147 6.06 -9.78 7.83
N VAL A 148 5.41 -9.45 8.96
CA VAL A 148 5.21 -8.05 9.39
C VAL A 148 6.55 -7.35 9.61
N LYS A 149 7.53 -8.02 10.24
CA LYS A 149 8.88 -7.46 10.44
C LYS A 149 9.58 -7.16 9.12
N GLU A 150 9.53 -8.08 8.16
CA GLU A 150 10.14 -7.87 6.83
C GLU A 150 9.42 -6.78 6.03
N GLN A 151 8.09 -6.70 6.12
CA GLN A 151 7.31 -5.64 5.48
C GLN A 151 7.72 -4.25 6.00
N MET A 152 7.82 -4.09 7.32
CA MET A 152 8.27 -2.83 7.94
C MET A 152 9.67 -2.44 7.48
N LYS A 153 10.61 -3.40 7.43
CA LYS A 153 11.98 -3.16 6.92
C LYS A 153 11.99 -2.73 5.45
N SER A 154 11.04 -3.19 4.63
CA SER A 154 10.97 -2.81 3.22
C SER A 154 10.31 -1.46 2.98
N GLN A 155 9.47 -1.00 3.91
CA GLN A 155 8.75 0.26 3.80
C GLN A 155 9.64 1.47 4.12
N VAL A 156 10.46 1.39 5.18
CA VAL A 156 11.35 2.48 5.61
C VAL A 156 12.29 2.96 4.48
N PRO A 157 12.99 2.08 3.73
CA PRO A 157 13.83 2.51 2.62
C PRO A 157 13.03 3.12 1.46
N LYS A 158 11.84 2.58 1.16
CA LYS A 158 10.99 3.10 0.08
C LYS A 158 10.54 4.53 0.37
N ASP A 159 10.08 4.78 1.58
CA ASP A 159 9.63 6.10 1.99
C ASP A 159 10.80 7.10 1.95
N SER A 160 11.98 6.70 2.45
CA SER A 160 13.18 7.56 2.40
C SER A 160 13.68 7.83 0.98
N PHE A 161 13.53 6.86 0.06
CA PHE A 161 13.92 7.01 -1.33
C PHE A 161 12.96 7.94 -2.08
N CYS A 162 11.66 7.82 -1.82
CA CYS A 162 10.64 8.73 -2.37
C CYS A 162 10.92 10.18 -1.94
N GLU A 163 11.15 10.41 -0.65
CA GLU A 163 11.46 11.75 -0.12
C GLU A 163 12.74 12.33 -0.74
N ALA A 164 13.82 11.55 -0.82
CA ALA A 164 15.06 12.00 -1.44
C ALA A 164 14.89 12.33 -2.93
N SER A 165 14.08 11.55 -3.65
CA SER A 165 13.79 11.79 -5.06
C SER A 165 12.99 13.07 -5.29
N GLU A 166 12.02 13.36 -4.42
CA GLU A 166 11.21 14.58 -4.49
C GLU A 166 12.07 15.82 -4.23
N ASN A 167 12.92 15.79 -3.21
CA ASN A 167 13.85 16.87 -2.89
C ASN A 167 14.83 17.16 -4.03
N LEU A 168 15.38 16.12 -4.67
CA LEU A 168 16.28 16.27 -5.81
C LEU A 168 15.59 16.95 -7.00
N CYS A 169 14.32 16.61 -7.28
CA CYS A 169 13.56 17.26 -8.35
C CYS A 169 13.34 18.75 -8.08
N LEU A 170 13.02 19.12 -6.83
CA LEU A 170 12.86 20.52 -6.43
C LEU A 170 14.18 21.30 -6.61
N GLU A 171 15.30 20.74 -6.15
CA GLU A 171 16.62 21.38 -6.26
C GLU A 171 17.06 21.57 -7.73
N ILE A 172 16.75 20.60 -8.61
CA ILE A 172 17.02 20.73 -10.05
C ILE A 172 16.22 21.88 -10.66
N GLU A 173 14.94 22.04 -10.30
CA GLU A 173 14.12 23.13 -10.80
C GLU A 173 14.56 24.49 -10.27
N GLU A 174 14.90 24.59 -8.98
CA GLU A 174 15.49 25.81 -8.40
C GLU A 174 16.78 26.20 -9.13
N TYR A 175 17.67 25.22 -9.36
CA TYR A 175 18.91 25.44 -10.09
C TYR A 175 18.68 25.91 -11.54
N ARG A 176 17.66 25.37 -12.23
CA ARG A 176 17.27 25.82 -13.57
C ARG A 176 16.83 27.27 -13.57
N VAL A 177 15.99 27.67 -12.62
CA VAL A 177 15.50 29.05 -12.48
C VAL A 177 16.64 30.02 -12.22
N VAL A 178 17.48 29.75 -11.21
CA VAL A 178 18.61 30.61 -10.83
C VAL A 178 19.59 30.77 -11.99
N ARG A 179 19.91 29.67 -12.69
CA ARG A 179 20.79 29.68 -13.86
C ARG A 179 20.17 30.53 -14.99
N GLY A 180 18.86 30.43 -15.21
CA GLY A 180 18.12 31.24 -16.19
C GLY A 180 18.23 32.73 -15.89
N GLN A 181 17.89 33.13 -14.66
CA GLN A 181 17.96 34.52 -14.20
C GLN A 181 19.38 35.09 -14.30
N THR A 182 20.38 34.31 -13.90
CA THR A 182 21.79 34.74 -13.98
C THR A 182 22.23 34.99 -15.43
N LYS A 183 21.79 34.15 -16.38
CA LYS A 183 22.08 34.33 -17.80
C LYS A 183 21.44 35.60 -18.35
N GLU A 184 20.18 35.85 -18.00
CA GLU A 184 19.44 37.04 -18.43
C GLU A 184 20.09 38.32 -17.89
N GLN A 185 20.42 38.35 -16.59
CA GLN A 185 21.13 39.49 -15.99
C GLN A 185 22.47 39.76 -16.67
N ASN A 186 23.24 38.71 -16.98
CA ASN A 186 24.51 38.85 -17.68
C ASN A 186 24.33 39.39 -19.10
N GLN A 187 23.29 38.97 -19.83
CA GLN A 187 22.97 39.51 -21.15
C GLN A 187 22.59 40.99 -21.07
N GLN A 188 21.74 41.37 -20.11
CA GLN A 188 21.36 42.77 -19.90
C GLN A 188 22.58 43.64 -19.55
N ARG A 189 23.46 43.17 -18.66
CA ARG A 189 24.71 43.87 -18.33
C ARG A 189 25.62 44.05 -19.53
N LYS A 190 25.77 43.00 -20.36
CA LYS A 190 26.57 43.06 -21.59
C LYS A 190 26.00 44.06 -22.60
N GLY A 191 24.68 44.12 -22.73
CA GLY A 191 23.99 45.10 -23.57
C GLY A 191 24.28 46.54 -23.13
N LYS A 192 24.05 46.84 -21.84
CA LYS A 192 24.35 48.16 -21.26
C LYS A 192 25.81 48.56 -21.42
N MET A 193 26.73 47.61 -21.21
CA MET A 193 28.16 47.87 -21.41
C MET A 193 28.50 48.23 -22.86
N GLY A 194 27.90 47.56 -23.85
CA GLY A 194 28.09 47.87 -25.26
C GLY A 194 27.48 49.22 -25.67
N GLU A 195 26.35 49.61 -25.09
CA GLU A 195 25.75 50.94 -25.29
C GLU A 195 26.68 52.05 -24.78
N HIS A 196 27.25 51.87 -23.57
CA HIS A 196 28.20 52.80 -23.00
C HIS A 196 29.48 52.90 -23.85
N GLU A 197 30.03 51.77 -24.28
CA GLU A 197 31.22 51.72 -25.14
C GLU A 197 30.97 52.47 -26.46
N SER A 198 29.84 52.21 -27.11
CA SER A 198 29.44 52.90 -28.35
C SER A 198 29.27 54.41 -28.13
N PHE A 199 28.76 54.82 -26.98
CA PHE A 199 28.64 56.23 -26.61
C PHE A 199 30.02 56.89 -26.45
N PHE A 200 30.94 56.27 -25.69
CA PHE A 200 32.28 56.83 -25.48
C PHE A 200 33.12 56.84 -26.76
N GLN A 201 33.03 55.81 -27.60
CA GLN A 201 33.70 55.82 -28.91
C GLN A 201 33.24 57.00 -29.77
N LYS A 202 31.93 57.29 -29.82
CA LYS A 202 31.40 58.46 -30.55
C LYS A 202 31.96 59.78 -29.98
N GLN A 203 32.09 59.90 -28.67
CA GLN A 203 32.68 61.08 -28.04
C GLN A 203 34.16 61.24 -28.41
N ILE A 204 34.94 60.16 -28.38
CA ILE A 204 36.35 60.17 -28.77
C ILE A 204 36.49 60.60 -30.23
N GLN A 205 35.70 60.01 -31.14
CA GLN A 205 35.72 60.38 -32.56
C GLN A 205 35.42 61.87 -32.80
N LEU A 206 34.45 62.44 -32.07
CA LEU A 206 34.15 63.87 -32.16
C LEU A 206 35.33 64.75 -31.70
N ILE A 207 36.03 64.32 -30.65
CA ILE A 207 37.22 65.03 -30.15
C ILE A 207 38.37 64.93 -31.16
N GLU A 208 38.62 63.73 -31.70
CA GLU A 208 39.66 63.51 -32.72
C GLU A 208 39.43 64.35 -33.97
N GLN A 209 38.18 64.46 -34.44
CA GLN A 209 37.81 65.35 -35.54
C GLN A 209 38.07 66.82 -35.20
N ALA A 210 37.70 67.26 -33.99
CA ALA A 210 37.95 68.63 -33.55
C ALA A 210 39.45 68.97 -33.43
N ILE A 211 40.28 68.00 -33.02
CA ILE A 211 41.74 68.14 -32.98
C ILE A 211 42.30 68.22 -34.41
N ALA A 212 41.85 67.36 -35.33
CA ALA A 212 42.27 67.41 -36.73
C ALA A 212 41.90 68.74 -37.41
N GLU A 213 40.67 69.24 -37.19
CA GLU A 213 40.23 70.57 -37.66
C GLU A 213 41.13 71.69 -37.07
N ALA A 214 41.51 71.59 -35.80
CA ALA A 214 42.39 72.56 -35.16
C ALA A 214 43.83 72.52 -35.70
N ASP A 215 44.36 71.33 -36.00
CA ASP A 215 45.70 71.15 -36.58
C ASP A 215 45.75 71.62 -38.05
N GLU A 216 44.71 71.38 -38.84
CA GLU A 216 44.57 71.94 -40.19
C GLU A 216 44.47 73.47 -40.17
N PHE A 217 43.73 74.02 -39.21
CA PHE A 217 43.67 75.47 -38.99
C PHE A 217 45.04 76.05 -38.60
N LYS A 218 45.81 75.35 -37.75
CA LYS A 218 47.15 75.78 -37.33
C LYS A 218 48.15 75.76 -38.49
N LYS A 219 48.13 74.73 -39.34
CA LYS A 219 48.94 74.68 -40.58
C LYS A 219 48.56 75.78 -41.57
N SER A 220 47.30 76.20 -41.60
CA SER A 220 46.83 77.32 -42.44
C SER A 220 47.31 78.68 -41.92
N GLN A 221 47.66 78.81 -40.63
CA GLN A 221 48.28 80.02 -40.08
C GLN A 221 49.81 80.05 -40.25
N GLU A 222 50.49 78.90 -40.18
CA GLU A 222 51.95 78.82 -40.36
C GLU A 222 52.39 79.01 -41.84
N GLY A 223 51.45 79.01 -42.79
CA GLY A 223 51.68 79.34 -44.21
C GLY A 223 51.70 80.86 -44.52
N THR A 224 51.37 81.73 -43.56
CA THR A 224 51.43 83.19 -43.75
C THR A 224 52.05 83.87 -42.54
N THR A 225 53.39 83.95 -42.52
CA THR A 225 54.11 84.99 -41.79
C THR A 225 55.04 85.71 -42.76
N GLY A 226 54.45 86.66 -43.48
CA GLY A 226 55.04 87.96 -43.77
C GLY A 226 54.15 89.00 -43.08
N ASP A 227 54.79 89.98 -42.44
CA ASP A 227 54.23 90.96 -41.50
C ASP A 227 52.95 91.69 -41.97
N GLU A 228 51.90 91.71 -41.14
CA GLU A 228 51.04 92.89 -40.86
C GLU A 228 49.92 92.56 -39.84
N PRO A 229 49.47 93.52 -39.01
CA PRO A 229 48.47 93.30 -37.97
C PRO A 229 47.07 93.34 -38.59
N TYR A 230 46.41 92.17 -38.71
CA TYR A 230 45.01 92.11 -39.15
C TYR A 230 44.08 91.48 -38.12
N CYS A 231 42.91 92.11 -38.02
CA CYS A 231 41.83 91.92 -37.07
C CYS A 231 41.37 90.45 -36.99
N LEU A 232 41.39 89.87 -35.78
CA LEU A 232 40.79 88.56 -35.51
C LEU A 232 39.30 88.59 -35.87
N ASP A 233 38.87 87.68 -36.74
CA ASP A 233 37.47 87.50 -37.09
C ASP A 233 36.65 87.12 -35.85
N SER A 234 35.92 88.11 -35.32
CA SER A 234 35.08 87.99 -34.12
C SER A 234 34.03 86.89 -34.26
N ALA A 235 33.64 86.52 -35.49
CA ALA A 235 32.72 85.43 -35.76
C ALA A 235 33.30 84.05 -35.44
N PHE A 236 34.62 83.86 -35.58
CA PHE A 236 35.30 82.59 -35.27
C PHE A 236 35.41 82.36 -33.77
N TYR A 237 35.80 83.38 -32.99
CA TYR A 237 35.85 83.29 -31.52
C TYR A 237 34.47 83.03 -30.93
N GLU A 238 33.43 83.68 -31.44
CA GLU A 238 32.06 83.38 -31.02
C GLU A 238 31.63 81.95 -31.38
N ARG A 239 31.96 81.47 -32.58
CA ARG A 239 31.62 80.10 -33.01
C ARG A 239 32.34 79.04 -32.20
N HIS A 240 33.63 79.24 -31.93
CA HIS A 240 34.43 78.33 -31.12
C HIS A 240 33.98 78.36 -29.65
N ARG A 241 33.66 79.54 -29.11
CA ARG A 241 33.08 79.70 -27.77
C ARG A 241 31.72 79.03 -27.65
N ARG A 242 30.83 79.16 -28.65
CA ARG A 242 29.52 78.46 -28.67
C ARG A 242 29.70 76.96 -28.71
N ARG A 243 30.60 76.42 -29.54
CA ARG A 243 30.91 74.97 -29.57
C ARG A 243 31.46 74.47 -28.23
N LEU A 244 32.39 75.20 -27.61
CA LEU A 244 32.91 74.85 -26.27
C LEU A 244 31.83 74.92 -25.19
N GLN A 245 30.91 75.88 -25.30
CA GLN A 245 29.80 76.04 -24.36
C GLN A 245 28.75 74.95 -24.53
N GLU A 246 28.48 74.50 -25.77
CA GLU A 246 27.66 73.33 -26.06
C GLU A 246 28.30 72.05 -25.49
N VAL A 247 29.59 71.82 -25.73
CA VAL A 247 30.34 70.69 -25.15
C VAL A 247 30.29 70.72 -23.63
N CYS A 248 30.51 71.89 -23.00
CA CYS A 248 30.38 72.05 -21.55
C CYS A 248 28.96 71.78 -21.04
N SER A 249 27.93 72.22 -21.75
CA SER A 249 26.53 71.99 -21.38
C SER A 249 26.16 70.50 -21.47
N MET A 250 26.65 69.81 -22.49
CA MET A 250 26.45 68.37 -22.67
C MET A 250 27.16 67.57 -21.57
N MET A 251 28.40 67.95 -21.19
CA MET A 251 29.10 67.31 -20.07
C MET A 251 28.35 67.45 -18.75
N ARG A 252 27.75 68.62 -18.47
CA ARG A 252 26.96 68.82 -17.23
C ARG A 252 25.68 68.00 -17.22
N SER A 253 24.92 67.99 -18.31
CA SER A 253 23.71 67.16 -18.45
C SER A 253 24.03 65.67 -18.28
N LYS A 254 25.19 65.21 -18.78
CA LYS A 254 25.68 63.83 -18.62
C LYS A 254 26.04 63.49 -17.18
N GLN A 255 26.68 64.41 -16.45
CA GLN A 255 27.00 64.22 -15.04
C GLN A 255 25.71 64.07 -14.20
N GLU A 256 24.67 64.85 -14.52
CA GLU A 256 23.37 64.76 -13.85
C GLU A 256 22.65 63.44 -14.14
N HIS A 257 22.68 62.96 -15.39
CA HIS A 257 22.10 61.66 -15.75
C HIS A 257 22.80 60.50 -15.02
N PHE A 258 24.13 60.50 -14.99
CA PHE A 258 24.91 59.47 -14.30
C PHE A 258 24.62 59.44 -12.80
N GLN A 259 24.52 60.60 -12.16
CA GLN A 259 24.14 60.68 -10.74
C GLN A 259 22.71 60.19 -10.48
N LYS A 260 21.80 60.39 -11.43
CA LYS A 260 20.41 59.91 -11.30
C LYS A 260 20.32 58.39 -11.43
N GLU A 261 21.09 57.81 -12.34
CA GLU A 261 21.15 56.35 -12.55
C GLU A 261 21.77 55.61 -11.36
N GLN A 262 22.82 56.18 -10.75
CA GLN A 262 23.39 55.63 -9.51
C GLN A 262 22.39 55.61 -8.35
N LYS A 263 21.60 56.67 -8.20
CA LYS A 263 20.56 56.74 -7.16
C LYS A 263 19.44 55.70 -7.35
N GLU A 264 19.09 55.36 -8.60
CA GLU A 264 18.07 54.34 -8.87
C GLU A 264 18.61 52.91 -8.62
N LEU A 265 19.88 52.65 -8.94
CA LEU A 265 20.54 51.36 -8.60
C LEU A 265 20.63 51.14 -7.08
N GLU A 266 20.94 52.18 -6.31
CA GLU A 266 20.97 52.10 -4.85
C GLU A 266 19.58 51.80 -4.26
N LYS A 267 18.52 52.45 -4.77
CA LYS A 267 17.14 52.18 -4.32
C LYS A 267 16.68 50.76 -4.64
N GLY A 268 16.98 50.26 -5.85
CA GLY A 268 16.64 48.88 -6.25
C GLY A 268 17.28 47.83 -5.35
N SER A 269 18.55 48.03 -5.00
CA SER A 269 19.29 47.14 -4.09
C SER A 269 18.76 47.16 -2.64
N ALA A 270 18.16 48.28 -2.21
CA ALA A 270 17.56 48.43 -0.89
C ALA A 270 16.16 47.79 -0.80
N SER A 271 15.39 47.78 -1.90
CA SER A 271 14.10 47.08 -1.98
C SER A 271 14.24 45.55 -2.00
N GLU A 272 15.21 45.00 -2.73
CA GLU A 272 15.47 43.55 -2.75
C GLU A 272 15.91 43.01 -1.38
N ARG A 273 16.65 43.81 -0.59
CA ARG A 273 17.03 43.45 0.79
C ARG A 273 15.87 43.48 1.80
N ARG A 274 14.77 44.16 1.48
CA ARG A 274 13.58 44.23 2.35
C ARG A 274 12.54 43.15 2.06
N GLN A 275 12.55 42.53 0.87
CA GLN A 275 11.66 41.42 0.54
C GLN A 275 12.20 40.05 0.95
N ASN A 276 13.50 39.95 1.26
CA ASN A 276 14.17 38.72 1.75
C ASN A 276 14.39 38.70 3.28
N LYS A 277 13.57 39.45 4.05
CA LYS A 277 13.47 39.40 5.52
C LYS A 277 12.03 39.20 5.91
#